data_AF-A0A1F8R949-F1
#
_entry.id   AF-A0A1F8R949-F1
#
_cell.length_a   1.000
_cell.length_b   1.000
_cell.length_c   1.000
_cell.angle_alpha   90.00
_cell.angle_beta   90.00
_cell.angle_gamma   90.00
#
_symmetry.space_group_name_H-M   'P 1'
#
loop_
_entity.id
_entity.type
_entity.pdbx_description
1 polymer ?
#
loop_
_entity_poly.entity_id
_entity_poly.type
_entity_poly.pdbx_seq_one_letter_code
_entity_poly.pdbx_strand_id
1 'polypeptide(L)'
;MFGKKKQVTTANVVPGAAAPTATPAKEKVKKVKPLTPREIMAAQIDKLEGTQVATYKLPPDRGGWMVIVSLNPTYPTKGRKFIMTIDRMPGGVAGKEKSVLWDSNNAKDMAVWITDRQGQPAS
;
A
#
# COMPACT_ATOMS: atom_id res chain seq x y z
N MET A 1 15.73 -43.28 -28.54
CA MET A 1 14.40 -43.94 -28.54
C MET A 1 13.66 -43.57 -27.26
N PHE A 2 12.35 -43.42 -27.36
CA PHE A 2 11.42 -42.78 -26.43
C PHE A 2 11.10 -43.58 -25.15
N GLY A 3 10.78 -42.86 -24.06
CA GLY A 3 9.92 -43.33 -22.96
C GLY A 3 9.94 -42.35 -21.77
N LYS A 4 9.00 -41.39 -21.61
CA LYS A 4 7.66 -41.50 -20.98
C LYS A 4 7.67 -42.39 -19.72
N LYS A 5 7.06 -42.08 -18.57
CA LYS A 5 6.24 -40.98 -18.02
C LYS A 5 5.86 -41.45 -16.60
N LYS A 6 5.76 -40.52 -15.62
CA LYS A 6 4.86 -40.55 -14.42
C LYS A 6 5.09 -41.68 -13.38
N GLN A 7 4.65 -41.64 -12.12
CA GLN A 7 4.22 -40.69 -11.07
C GLN A 7 4.14 -41.59 -9.80
N VAL A 8 4.76 -41.22 -8.67
CA VAL A 8 4.12 -40.80 -7.38
C VAL A 8 3.54 -41.92 -6.48
N THR A 9 3.93 -41.85 -5.19
CA THR A 9 3.32 -42.41 -3.94
C THR A 9 3.53 -43.91 -3.68
N THR A 10 3.79 -44.46 -2.48
CA THR A 10 3.79 -44.09 -1.04
C THR A 10 4.65 -45.19 -0.36
N ALA A 11 5.47 -45.04 0.68
CA ALA A 11 5.13 -44.94 2.10
C ALA A 11 6.46 -45.12 2.88
N ASN A 12 6.83 -44.17 3.72
CA ASN A 12 6.79 -44.27 5.19
C ASN A 12 7.75 -45.30 5.82
N VAL A 13 8.95 -44.83 6.21
CA VAL A 13 9.74 -45.44 7.29
C VAL A 13 10.38 -44.30 8.11
N VAL A 14 9.89 -44.14 9.34
CA VAL A 14 10.58 -43.53 10.49
C VAL A 14 11.05 -44.76 11.30
N PRO A 15 12.29 -44.86 11.84
CA PRO A 15 12.67 -44.01 12.98
C PRO A 15 14.16 -43.70 13.21
N GLY A 16 14.37 -42.54 13.84
CA GLY A 16 15.19 -42.45 15.04
C GLY A 16 16.71 -42.36 14.86
N ALA A 17 17.26 -41.17 15.08
CA ALA A 17 18.44 -40.99 15.93
C ALA A 17 18.68 -39.49 16.22
N ALA A 18 18.89 -39.22 17.51
CA ALA A 18 19.61 -38.08 18.10
C ALA A 18 19.00 -36.67 18.06
N ALA A 19 18.54 -36.25 19.26
CA ALA A 19 18.50 -34.88 19.79
C ALA A 19 19.91 -34.19 19.66
N PRO A 20 20.09 -32.84 19.85
CA PRO A 20 19.30 -31.93 20.69
C PRO A 20 19.12 -30.46 20.18
N THR A 21 18.24 -29.74 20.88
CA THR A 21 18.24 -28.27 21.10
C THR A 21 18.33 -27.32 19.89
N ALA A 22 17.19 -26.75 19.52
CA ALA A 22 17.13 -25.35 19.09
C ALA A 22 15.75 -24.76 19.42
N THR A 23 15.71 -24.02 20.52
CA THR A 23 14.95 -22.78 20.73
C THR A 23 13.55 -22.72 20.12
N PRO A 24 12.46 -22.71 20.92
CA PRO A 24 11.18 -22.23 20.41
C PRO A 24 11.41 -20.80 19.94
N ALA A 25 11.42 -20.62 18.62
CA ALA A 25 11.44 -19.31 18.01
C ALA A 25 10.31 -18.54 18.68
N LYS A 26 10.70 -17.51 19.43
CA LYS A 26 9.79 -16.47 19.91
C LYS A 26 9.08 -15.98 18.67
N GLU A 27 7.90 -16.52 18.43
CA GLU A 27 6.84 -15.88 17.69
C GLU A 27 6.63 -14.59 18.44
N LYS A 28 7.36 -13.56 18.02
CA LYS A 28 7.05 -12.18 18.35
C LYS A 28 5.69 -11.99 17.72
N VAL A 29 4.65 -12.33 18.48
CA VAL A 29 3.32 -11.77 18.37
C VAL A 29 3.60 -10.27 18.30
N LYS A 30 3.70 -9.75 17.08
CA LYS A 30 3.73 -8.32 16.84
C LYS A 30 2.43 -7.90 17.47
N LYS A 31 2.50 -7.30 18.67
CA LYS A 31 1.42 -6.53 19.25
C LYS A 31 0.89 -5.73 18.08
N VAL A 32 -0.27 -6.13 17.57
CA VAL A 32 -0.95 -5.42 16.50
C VAL A 32 -1.38 -4.16 17.20
N LYS A 33 -0.47 -3.18 17.26
CA LYS A 33 -0.85 -1.81 17.59
C LYS A 33 -2.00 -1.53 16.63
N PRO A 34 -3.16 -1.08 17.13
CA PRO A 34 -4.22 -0.66 16.24
C PRO A 34 -3.58 0.33 15.27
N LEU A 35 -3.50 -0.06 14.00
CA LEU A 35 -2.84 0.76 12.99
C LEU A 35 -3.55 2.10 13.01
N THR A 36 -2.78 3.15 13.23
CA THR A 36 -3.38 4.49 13.21
C THR A 36 -3.98 4.73 11.83
N PRO A 37 -5.03 5.57 11.68
CA PRO A 37 -5.60 5.89 10.36
C PRO A 37 -4.53 6.29 9.34
N ARG A 38 -3.49 6.98 9.81
CA ARG A 38 -2.28 7.33 9.07
C ARG A 38 -1.51 6.11 8.55
N GLU A 39 -1.26 5.11 9.39
CA GLU A 39 -0.55 3.89 8.97
C GLU A 39 -1.37 3.05 7.99
N ILE A 40 -2.70 3.02 8.17
CA ILE A 40 -3.62 2.37 7.24
C ILE A 40 -3.56 3.05 5.87
N MET A 41 -3.64 4.39 5.83
CA MET A 41 -3.50 5.15 4.58
C MET A 41 -2.13 4.97 3.94
N ALA A 42 -1.05 5.02 4.72
CA ALA A 42 0.29 4.80 4.20
C ALA A 42 0.44 3.41 3.56
N ALA A 43 -0.14 2.38 4.19
CA ALA A 43 -0.15 1.03 3.63
C ALA A 43 -1.01 0.93 2.36
N GLN A 44 -2.11 1.67 2.25
CA GLN A 44 -2.91 1.72 1.02
C GLN A 44 -2.16 2.41 -0.12
N ILE A 45 -1.49 3.53 0.17
CA ILE A 45 -0.69 4.27 -0.81
C ILE A 45 0.51 3.42 -1.27
N ASP A 46 1.17 2.71 -0.35
CA ASP A 46 2.32 1.87 -0.72
C ASP A 46 1.93 0.64 -1.56
N LYS A 47 0.69 0.16 -1.40
CA LYS A 47 0.09 -0.89 -2.22
C LYS A 47 -0.36 -0.42 -3.61
N LEU A 48 -0.28 0.88 -3.92
CA LEU A 48 -0.59 1.36 -5.26
C LEU A 48 0.40 0.76 -6.25
N GLU A 49 -0.12 0.11 -7.28
CA GLU A 49 0.67 -0.47 -8.37
C GLU A 49 0.11 -0.05 -9.74
N GLY A 50 0.99 0.11 -10.73
CA GLY A 50 0.61 0.47 -12.10
C GLY A 50 -0.16 1.79 -12.20
N THR A 51 -1.40 1.73 -12.68
CA THR A 51 -2.29 2.89 -12.91
C THR A 51 -3.26 3.15 -11.75
N GLN A 52 -3.11 2.45 -10.63
CA GLN A 52 -3.95 2.67 -9.46
C GLN A 52 -3.73 4.06 -8.86
N VAL A 53 -4.82 4.63 -8.38
CA VAL A 53 -4.83 5.90 -7.65
C VAL A 53 -5.60 5.72 -6.36
N ALA A 54 -5.08 6.31 -5.28
CA ALA A 54 -5.80 6.42 -4.01
C ALA A 54 -6.39 7.82 -3.92
N THR A 55 -7.70 7.90 -3.74
CA THR A 55 -8.41 9.17 -3.73
C THR A 55 -8.99 9.45 -2.36
N TYR A 56 -8.77 10.67 -1.86
CA TYR A 56 -9.19 11.11 -0.55
C TYR A 56 -9.95 12.42 -0.68
N LYS A 57 -11.07 12.55 0.01
CA LYS A 57 -11.86 13.77 0.06
C LYS A 57 -11.46 14.59 1.27
N LEU A 58 -11.09 15.85 1.06
CA LEU A 58 -10.92 16.81 2.15
C LEU A 58 -12.28 17.38 2.56
N PRO A 59 -12.44 17.75 3.84
CA PRO A 59 -13.69 18.30 4.33
C PRO A 59 -13.97 19.70 3.71
N PRO A 60 -15.24 20.14 3.71
CA PRO A 60 -15.65 21.37 3.05
C PRO A 60 -15.02 22.63 3.67
N ASP A 61 -14.65 22.62 4.95
CA ASP A 61 -13.91 23.72 5.61
C ASP A 61 -12.52 23.96 5.00
N ARG A 62 -11.93 22.92 4.38
CA ARG A 62 -10.68 23.02 3.63
C ARG A 62 -10.90 23.30 2.15
N GLY A 63 -12.10 23.66 1.73
CA GLY A 63 -12.47 23.98 0.36
C GLY A 63 -12.98 22.79 -0.47
N GLY A 64 -13.26 21.64 0.17
CA GLY A 64 -13.88 20.48 -0.47
C GLY A 64 -13.04 19.85 -1.59
N TRP A 65 -11.71 19.94 -1.48
CA TRP A 65 -10.79 19.42 -2.48
C TRP A 65 -10.72 17.90 -2.38
N MET A 66 -10.42 17.26 -3.51
CA MET A 66 -10.09 15.86 -3.59
C MET A 66 -8.59 15.72 -3.78
N VAL A 67 -7.97 14.83 -3.02
CA VAL A 67 -6.55 14.52 -3.08
C VAL A 67 -6.43 13.18 -3.76
N ILE A 68 -5.72 13.14 -4.88
CA ILE A 68 -5.47 11.95 -5.67
C ILE A 68 -3.98 11.64 -5.54
N VAL A 69 -3.65 10.51 -4.93
CA VAL A 69 -2.29 9.98 -4.85
C VAL A 69 -2.15 8.90 -5.93
N SER A 70 -1.21 9.09 -6.85
CA SER A 70 -0.94 8.13 -7.92
C SER A 70 0.54 7.79 -7.97
N LEU A 71 0.87 6.64 -8.55
CA LEU A 71 2.26 6.37 -8.91
C LEU A 71 2.71 7.26 -10.07
N ASN A 72 3.98 7.66 -10.03
CA ASN A 72 4.61 8.33 -11.14
C ASN A 72 5.03 7.29 -12.20
N PRO A 73 4.49 7.33 -13.43
CA PRO A 73 4.86 6.38 -14.48
C PRO A 73 6.30 6.54 -14.95
N THR A 74 6.95 7.67 -14.66
CA THR A 74 8.34 7.92 -15.00
C THR A 74 9.34 7.43 -13.94
N TYR A 75 8.87 7.00 -12.76
CA TYR A 75 9.70 6.39 -11.73
C TYR A 75 10.00 4.91 -12.07
N PRO A 76 11.22 4.38 -11.82
CA PRO A 76 12.35 4.98 -11.12
C PRO A 76 13.27 5.87 -11.99
N THR A 77 12.96 6.04 -13.28
CA THR A 77 13.81 6.77 -14.23
C THR A 77 13.86 8.28 -13.96
N LYS A 78 12.75 8.91 -13.54
CA LYS A 78 12.64 10.34 -13.27
C LYS A 78 11.58 10.66 -12.21
N GLY A 79 11.83 11.68 -11.40
CA GLY A 79 10.90 12.15 -10.36
C GLY A 79 10.81 11.19 -9.16
N ARG A 80 9.79 11.38 -8.34
CA ARG A 80 9.56 10.53 -7.15
C ARG A 80 8.47 9.50 -7.38
N LYS A 81 8.42 8.47 -6.52
CA LYS A 81 7.51 7.31 -6.64
C LYS A 81 6.03 7.69 -6.65
N PHE A 82 5.62 8.58 -5.74
CA PHE A 82 4.23 8.99 -5.58
C PHE A 82 4.04 10.46 -5.95
N ILE A 83 2.96 10.75 -6.69
CA ILE A 83 2.52 12.09 -7.04
C ILE A 83 1.22 12.35 -6.30
N MET A 84 1.14 13.48 -5.59
CA MET A 84 -0.09 13.95 -4.99
C MET A 84 -0.65 15.09 -5.83
N THR A 85 -1.85 14.87 -6.36
CA THR A 85 -2.61 15.83 -7.14
C THR A 85 -3.81 16.26 -6.31
N ILE A 86 -4.15 17.55 -6.35
CA ILE A 86 -5.40 18.05 -5.80
C ILE A 86 -6.34 18.42 -6.94
N ASP A 87 -7.61 18.06 -6.79
CA ASP A 87 -8.69 18.32 -7.73
C ASP A 87 -9.79 19.04 -6.96
N ARG A 88 -10.19 20.22 -7.44
CA ARG A 88 -11.28 20.97 -6.85
C ARG A 88 -12.59 20.46 -7.45
N MET A 89 -13.38 19.74 -6.64
CA MET A 89 -14.69 19.21 -7.06
C MET A 89 -15.86 20.00 -6.47
N PRO A 90 -16.26 21.14 -7.07
CA PRO A 90 -17.50 21.79 -6.67
C PRO A 90 -18.68 20.85 -6.97
N GLY A 91 -19.42 20.44 -5.94
CA GLY A 91 -20.62 19.62 -6.10
C GLY A 91 -20.38 18.15 -6.49
N GLY A 92 -19.17 17.62 -6.30
CA GLY A 92 -18.88 16.20 -6.54
C GLY A 92 -18.57 15.83 -8.00
N VAL A 93 -18.44 16.82 -8.88
CA VAL A 93 -17.96 16.62 -10.26
C VAL A 93 -16.46 16.88 -10.28
N ALA A 94 -15.68 15.97 -10.87
CA ALA A 94 -14.24 16.14 -11.07
C ALA A 94 -13.97 17.49 -11.74
N GLY A 95 -13.17 18.33 -11.08
CA GLY A 95 -12.83 19.64 -11.60
C GLY A 95 -12.00 19.52 -12.87
N LYS A 96 -12.09 20.53 -13.74
CA LYS A 96 -11.15 20.67 -14.87
C LYS A 96 -9.74 21.05 -14.39
N GLU A 97 -9.63 21.52 -13.16
CA GLU A 97 -8.39 22.01 -12.55
C GLU A 97 -7.82 20.94 -11.61
N LYS A 98 -6.95 20.10 -12.17
CA LYS A 98 -6.08 19.21 -11.40
C LYS A 98 -4.72 19.88 -11.28
N SER A 99 -4.29 20.15 -10.06
CA SER A 99 -2.96 20.71 -9.79
C SER A 99 -2.12 19.68 -9.06
N VAL A 100 -0.94 19.39 -9.60
CA VAL A 100 0.06 18.61 -8.86
C VAL A 100 0.48 19.46 -7.66
N LEU A 101 0.22 18.96 -6.47
CA LEU A 101 0.58 19.65 -5.24
C LEU A 101 2.06 19.43 -4.95
N TRP A 102 2.50 18.17 -4.94
CA TRP A 102 3.87 17.75 -4.69
C TRP A 102 4.06 16.25 -4.96
N ASP A 103 5.32 15.82 -4.99
CA ASP A 103 5.71 14.42 -5.14
C ASP A 103 6.60 13.96 -3.97
N SER A 104 6.52 12.66 -3.63
CA SER A 104 7.29 12.04 -2.54
C SER A 104 7.64 10.59 -2.85
N ASN A 105 8.77 10.12 -2.34
CA ASN A 105 9.14 8.69 -2.39
C ASN A 105 8.52 7.89 -1.24
N ASN A 106 7.89 8.57 -0.29
CA ASN A 106 7.43 7.98 0.96
C ASN A 106 5.91 8.10 1.11
N ALA A 107 5.24 6.95 1.12
CA ALA A 107 3.79 6.85 1.32
C ALA A 107 3.35 7.41 2.68
N LYS A 108 4.21 7.35 3.71
CA LYS A 108 3.88 7.88 5.04
C LYS A 108 3.75 9.39 5.03
N ASP A 109 4.62 10.09 4.29
CA ASP A 109 4.57 11.54 4.19
C ASP A 109 3.26 11.99 3.51
N MET A 110 2.83 11.26 2.49
CA MET A 110 1.52 11.49 1.85
C MET A 110 0.37 11.27 2.84
N ALA A 111 0.40 10.16 3.58
CA ALA A 111 -0.63 9.84 4.57
C ALA A 111 -0.67 10.84 5.74
N VAL A 112 0.49 11.32 6.22
CA VAL A 112 0.59 12.38 7.23
C VAL A 112 -0.14 13.63 6.74
N TRP A 113 0.18 14.08 5.53
CA TRP A 113 -0.39 15.28 4.95
C TRP A 113 -1.91 15.21 4.81
N ILE A 114 -2.43 14.06 4.35
CA ILE A 114 -3.87 13.82 4.19
C ILE A 114 -4.56 13.78 5.55
N THR A 115 -3.99 13.05 6.52
CA THR A 115 -4.58 12.91 7.86
C THR A 115 -4.59 14.25 8.63
N ASP A 116 -3.52 15.05 8.50
CA ASP A 116 -3.41 16.38 9.10
C ASP A 116 -4.52 17.33 8.62
N ARG A 117 -4.97 17.14 7.37
CA ARG A 117 -6.08 17.89 6.76
C ARG A 117 -7.43 17.19 6.90
N GLN A 118 -7.51 16.18 7.76
CA GLN A 118 -8.72 15.37 7.99
C GLN A 118 -9.29 14.76 6.70
N GLY A 119 -8.42 14.44 5.74
CA GLY A 119 -8.82 13.77 4.52
C GLY A 119 -9.39 12.39 4.82
N GLN A 120 -10.54 12.09 4.23
CA GLN A 120 -11.21 10.80 4.34
C GLN A 120 -11.08 10.04 3.02
N PRO A 121 -10.98 8.69 3.02
CA PRO A 121 -11.00 7.93 1.79
C PRO A 121 -12.31 8.23 1.03
N ALA A 122 -12.19 8.62 -0.24
CA ALA A 122 -13.35 8.73 -1.11
C ALA A 122 -13.79 7.30 -1.46
N SER A 123 -14.89 6.85 -0.83
CA SER A 123 -15.49 5.53 -1.08
C SER A 123 -16.24 5.49 -2.41
#